data_AF-M7C2D4-F1
#
_entry.id   AF-M7C2D4-F1
#
_cell.length_a   1.000
_cell.length_b   1.000
_cell.length_c   1.000
_cell.angle_alpha   90.00
_cell.angle_beta   90.00
_cell.angle_gamma   90.00
#
_symmetry.space_group_name_H-M   'P 1'
#
loop_
_entity.id
_entity.type
_entity.pdbx_description
1 polymer ?
#
loop_
_entity_poly.entity_id
_entity_poly.type
_entity_poly.pdbx_seq_one_letter_code
_entity_poly.pdbx_strand_id
1 'polypeptide(L)'
;PKRKIPLVPENLLKKRKAYQALKATQAKQALLDKRKHQKGKQIQFKRIETFVRDSRRKHRDEVRLKRMEQKPGQMVLPQGHKLAFVVRIAEIKGVSLRVRRGIQMLRLRKIFSGTFIKLTPASLKMLRTVEPYVAWGHPNLKSIRELILKRGQAKINKKRVPLTDNTLIEEHLVPTVCKNNVTLHLLSTNYFCLQGEVTHEGDGFSTVPSLGRSHIAIKCEQEVT
;
A
#
# COMPACT_ATOMS: atom_id res chain seq x y z
N PRO A 1 95.48 -27.15 47.13
CA PRO A 1 95.20 -26.57 45.79
C PRO A 1 93.69 -26.39 45.53
N LYS A 2 93.22 -25.13 45.42
CA LYS A 2 91.83 -24.80 45.07
C LYS A 2 91.54 -25.30 43.64
N ARG A 3 90.51 -26.14 43.46
CA ARG A 3 90.08 -26.62 42.14
C ARG A 3 89.56 -25.44 41.32
N LYS A 4 90.23 -25.12 40.20
CA LYS A 4 89.80 -24.07 39.26
C LYS A 4 88.52 -24.55 38.57
N ILE A 5 87.41 -23.83 38.76
CA ILE A 5 86.15 -24.08 38.05
C ILE A 5 86.36 -23.64 36.59
N PRO A 6 86.00 -24.48 35.59
CA PRO A 6 86.14 -24.10 34.19
C PRO A 6 85.25 -22.87 33.90
N LEU A 7 85.86 -21.83 33.35
CA LEU A 7 85.17 -20.59 33.01
C LEU A 7 84.28 -20.83 31.78
N VAL A 8 82.97 -20.95 32.02
CA VAL A 8 82.00 -21.12 30.94
C VAL A 8 81.88 -19.80 30.17
N PRO A 9 81.95 -19.81 28.83
CA PRO A 9 81.84 -18.59 28.03
C PRO A 9 80.49 -17.92 28.22
N GLU A 10 80.49 -16.59 28.38
CA GLU A 10 79.30 -15.79 28.67
C GLU A 10 78.18 -15.97 27.65
N ASN A 11 78.54 -16.17 26.38
CA ASN A 11 77.59 -16.40 25.29
C ASN A 11 76.72 -17.65 25.51
N LEU A 12 77.29 -18.69 26.12
CA LEU A 12 76.57 -19.94 26.40
C LEU A 12 75.60 -19.75 27.56
N LEU A 13 75.98 -18.97 28.59
CA LEU A 13 75.11 -18.61 29.71
C LEU A 13 73.92 -17.74 29.25
N LYS A 14 74.16 -16.76 28.36
CA LYS A 14 73.11 -15.92 27.76
C LYS A 14 72.11 -16.78 26.94
N LYS A 15 72.61 -17.72 26.13
CA LYS A 15 71.77 -18.68 25.38
C LYS A 15 70.94 -19.57 26.29
N ARG A 16 71.51 -20.11 27.38
CA ARG A 16 70.77 -20.94 28.35
C ARG A 16 69.65 -20.16 29.04
N LYS A 17 69.91 -18.93 29.47
CA LYS A 17 68.90 -18.05 30.09
C LYS A 17 67.75 -17.75 29.11
N ALA A 18 68.07 -17.41 27.86
CA ALA A 18 67.07 -17.14 26.83
C ALA A 18 66.22 -18.40 26.52
N TYR A 19 66.84 -19.58 26.40
CA TYR A 19 66.13 -20.83 26.16
C TYR A 19 65.21 -21.22 27.32
N GLN A 20 65.67 -21.05 28.56
CA GLN A 20 64.84 -21.28 29.75
C GLN A 20 63.63 -20.33 29.80
N ALA A 21 63.82 -19.06 29.45
CA ALA A 21 62.74 -18.09 29.37
C ALA A 21 61.70 -18.47 28.29
N LEU A 22 62.14 -18.85 27.09
CA LEU A 22 61.26 -19.31 26.00
C LEU A 22 60.49 -20.59 26.39
N LYS A 23 61.15 -21.53 27.05
CA LYS A 23 60.49 -22.77 27.50
C LYS A 23 59.44 -22.48 28.58
N ALA A 24 59.72 -21.54 29.49
CA ALA A 24 58.77 -21.12 30.51
C ALA A 24 57.55 -20.41 29.92
N THR A 25 57.73 -19.54 28.91
CA THR A 25 56.62 -18.86 28.24
C THR A 25 55.75 -19.83 27.44
N GLN A 26 56.35 -20.77 26.70
CA GLN A 26 55.63 -21.82 25.99
C GLN A 26 54.82 -22.73 26.93
N ALA A 27 55.41 -23.15 28.05
CA ALA A 27 54.70 -23.93 29.06
C ALA A 27 53.51 -23.16 29.66
N LYS A 28 53.69 -21.86 29.93
CA LYS A 28 52.61 -20.99 30.42
C LYS A 28 51.48 -20.84 29.40
N GLN A 29 51.81 -20.65 28.13
CA GLN A 29 50.81 -20.55 27.04
C GLN A 29 50.02 -21.86 26.90
N ALA A 30 50.71 -23.01 26.87
CA ALA A 30 50.06 -24.32 26.80
C ALA A 30 49.09 -24.56 27.97
N LEU A 31 49.41 -24.12 29.19
CA LEU A 31 48.50 -24.20 30.33
C LEU A 31 47.27 -23.30 30.19
N LEU A 32 47.43 -22.08 29.66
CA LEU A 32 46.32 -21.17 29.42
C LEU A 32 45.38 -21.72 28.34
N ASP A 33 45.92 -22.29 27.28
CA ASP A 33 45.11 -22.86 26.20
C ASP A 33 44.39 -24.13 26.65
N LYS A 34 45.02 -24.98 27.47
CA LYS A 34 44.35 -26.09 28.16
C LYS A 34 43.20 -25.60 29.05
N ARG A 35 43.38 -24.52 29.82
CA ARG A 35 42.31 -23.93 30.65
C ARG A 35 41.16 -23.37 29.82
N LYS A 36 41.43 -22.76 28.66
CA LYS A 36 40.36 -22.30 27.74
C LYS A 36 39.55 -23.46 27.17
N HIS A 37 40.22 -24.56 26.81
CA HIS A 37 39.56 -25.76 26.27
C HIS A 37 38.80 -26.56 27.34
N GLN A 38 39.33 -26.64 28.57
CA GLN A 38 38.63 -27.26 29.71
C GLN A 38 37.38 -26.48 30.13
N LYS A 39 37.36 -25.16 29.92
CA LYS A 39 36.15 -24.32 30.01
C LYS A 39 35.21 -24.49 28.81
N GLY A 40 35.28 -25.61 28.09
CA GLY A 40 34.31 -25.98 27.07
C GLY A 40 32.89 -25.74 27.58
N LYS A 41 32.04 -25.18 26.71
CA LYS A 41 30.68 -24.73 27.08
C LYS A 41 29.96 -25.84 27.84
N GLN A 42 29.62 -25.60 29.11
CA GLN A 42 28.74 -26.49 29.86
C GLN A 42 27.44 -26.64 29.05
N ILE A 43 27.09 -27.88 28.71
CA ILE A 43 25.86 -28.17 27.99
C ILE A 43 24.72 -27.81 28.93
N GLN A 44 24.09 -26.65 28.70
CA GLN A 44 22.96 -26.20 29.50
C GLN A 44 21.75 -27.07 29.14
N PHE A 45 21.41 -28.03 30.01
CA PHE A 45 20.21 -28.84 29.87
C PHE A 45 18.97 -27.97 30.02
N LYS A 46 18.34 -27.65 28.90
CA LYS A 46 17.02 -27.00 28.89
C LYS A 46 15.94 -28.04 29.18
N ARG A 47 14.89 -27.65 29.91
CA ARG A 47 13.72 -28.51 30.15
C ARG A 47 12.95 -28.73 28.85
N ILE A 48 12.40 -29.93 28.64
CA ILE A 48 11.58 -30.28 27.47
C ILE A 48 10.44 -29.27 27.23
N GLU A 49 9.80 -28.80 28.30
CA GLU A 49 8.75 -27.77 28.26
C GLU A 49 9.20 -26.47 27.55
N THR A 50 10.46 -26.08 27.72
CA THR A 50 11.00 -24.87 27.09
C THR A 50 11.12 -25.03 25.57
N PHE A 51 11.50 -26.21 25.10
CA PHE A 51 11.54 -26.52 23.67
C PHE A 51 10.14 -26.47 23.03
N VAL A 52 9.14 -27.07 23.69
CA VAL A 52 7.74 -27.03 23.21
C VAL A 52 7.22 -25.59 23.19
N ARG A 53 7.50 -24.81 24.24
CA ARG A 53 7.12 -23.39 24.34
C ARG A 53 7.76 -22.55 23.23
N ASP A 54 9.05 -22.75 22.98
CA ASP A 54 9.81 -22.01 21.97
C ASP A 54 9.35 -22.37 20.55
N SER A 55 9.08 -23.65 20.28
CA SER A 55 8.52 -24.11 19.01
C SER A 55 7.16 -23.47 18.74
N ARG A 56 6.27 -23.45 19.73
CA ARG A 56 4.95 -22.81 19.61
C ARG A 56 5.07 -21.29 19.42
N ARG A 57 6.03 -20.65 20.09
CA ARG A 57 6.30 -19.20 19.91
C ARG A 57 6.78 -18.92 18.49
N LYS A 58 7.78 -19.64 18.01
CA LYS A 58 8.31 -19.52 16.64
C LYS A 58 7.23 -19.70 15.60
N HIS A 59 6.40 -20.74 15.73
CA HIS A 59 5.31 -20.97 14.79
C HIS A 59 4.30 -19.80 14.77
N ARG A 60 3.92 -19.26 15.94
CA ARG A 60 3.05 -18.08 16.00
C ARG A 60 3.69 -16.85 15.36
N ASP A 61 4.99 -16.66 15.56
CA ASP A 61 5.74 -15.57 14.94
C ASP A 61 5.85 -15.71 13.42
N GLU A 62 6.12 -16.91 12.91
CA GLU A 62 6.12 -17.21 11.48
C GLU A 62 4.76 -16.93 10.84
N VAL A 63 3.67 -17.38 11.47
CA VAL A 63 2.30 -17.10 11.00
C VAL A 63 2.01 -15.60 11.03
N ARG A 64 2.47 -14.88 12.07
CA ARG A 64 2.32 -13.42 12.17
C ARG A 64 3.09 -12.72 11.05
N LEU A 65 4.35 -13.10 10.80
CA LEU A 65 5.17 -12.55 9.72
C LEU A 65 4.52 -12.76 8.35
N LYS A 66 4.07 -14.00 8.05
CA LYS A 66 3.35 -14.31 6.81
C LYS A 66 2.07 -13.47 6.63
N ARG A 67 1.30 -13.25 7.71
CA ARG A 67 0.10 -12.37 7.66
C ARG A 67 0.45 -10.91 7.43
N MET A 68 1.56 -10.42 7.97
CA MET A 68 2.01 -9.05 7.76
C MET A 68 2.52 -8.83 6.33
N GLU A 69 3.22 -9.80 5.75
CA GLU A 69 3.68 -9.78 4.36
C GLU A 69 2.51 -9.79 3.37
N GLN A 70 1.49 -10.62 3.64
CA GLN A 70 0.27 -10.67 2.81
C GLN A 70 -0.66 -9.48 3.06
N LYS A 71 -0.44 -8.68 4.10
CA LYS A 71 -1.26 -7.50 4.37
C LYS A 71 -1.01 -6.50 3.24
N PRO A 72 -2.05 -6.10 2.49
CA PRO A 72 -1.87 -5.12 1.43
C PRO A 72 -1.28 -3.84 2.03
N GLY A 73 -0.19 -3.35 1.43
CA GLY A 73 0.54 -2.16 1.87
C GLY A 73 -0.32 -0.89 1.86
N GLN A 74 0.26 0.22 2.33
CA GLN A 74 -0.42 1.51 2.26
C GLN A 74 -0.78 1.85 0.81
N MET A 75 -2.03 2.24 0.60
CA MET A 75 -2.55 2.54 -0.72
C MET A 75 -1.94 3.86 -1.20
N VAL A 76 -0.99 3.77 -2.13
CA VAL A 76 -0.46 4.93 -2.84
C VAL A 76 -1.44 5.30 -3.94
N LEU A 77 -1.85 6.56 -3.95
CA LEU A 77 -2.67 7.12 -5.03
C LEU A 77 -1.78 7.33 -6.26
N PRO A 78 -2.18 6.91 -7.48
CA PRO A 78 -1.44 7.24 -8.68
C PRO A 78 -1.40 8.77 -8.85
N GLN A 79 -0.19 9.32 -8.99
CA GLN A 79 0.08 10.77 -8.91
C GLN A 79 -0.56 11.62 -10.02
N GLY A 80 -1.08 11.00 -11.09
CA GLY A 80 -1.57 11.70 -12.28
C GLY A 80 -3.03 12.15 -12.24
N HIS A 81 -3.91 11.51 -11.45
CA HIS A 81 -5.36 11.73 -11.58
C HIS A 81 -6.04 12.03 -10.24
N LYS A 82 -6.65 13.22 -10.16
CA LYS A 82 -7.34 13.71 -8.95
C LYS A 82 -8.85 13.44 -8.96
N LEU A 83 -9.41 13.04 -10.10
CA LEU A 83 -10.85 12.90 -10.33
C LEU A 83 -11.17 11.51 -10.87
N ALA A 84 -12.16 10.84 -10.29
CA ALA A 84 -12.75 9.62 -10.82
C ALA A 84 -14.21 9.85 -11.20
N PHE A 85 -14.64 9.21 -12.26
CA PHE A 85 -16.04 9.05 -12.62
C PHE A 85 -16.48 7.64 -12.25
N VAL A 86 -17.62 7.54 -11.58
CA VAL A 86 -18.08 6.32 -10.92
C VAL A 86 -19.51 6.04 -11.33
N VAL A 87 -19.77 4.84 -11.86
CA VAL A 87 -21.07 4.42 -12.40
C VAL A 87 -21.50 3.11 -11.75
N ARG A 88 -22.75 3.06 -11.29
CA ARG A 88 -23.33 1.83 -10.74
C ARG A 88 -23.82 0.92 -11.87
N ILE A 89 -23.36 -0.34 -11.88
CA ILE A 89 -23.71 -1.33 -12.90
C ILE A 89 -24.68 -2.39 -12.37
N ALA A 90 -24.56 -2.76 -11.09
CA ALA A 90 -25.33 -3.87 -10.53
C ALA A 90 -26.40 -3.45 -9.50
N GLU A 91 -27.39 -4.33 -9.32
CA GLU A 91 -28.32 -4.28 -8.20
C GLU A 91 -27.65 -4.65 -6.88
N ILE A 92 -28.17 -4.15 -5.75
CA ILE A 92 -27.59 -4.31 -4.41
C ILE A 92 -28.49 -5.12 -3.46
N LYS A 93 -29.11 -6.20 -3.97
CA LYS A 93 -29.93 -7.10 -3.17
C LYS A 93 -29.05 -8.01 -2.30
N GLY A 94 -29.33 -8.11 -1.01
CA GLY A 94 -28.60 -9.01 -0.08
C GLY A 94 -27.17 -8.61 0.29
N VAL A 95 -26.75 -7.37 -0.02
CA VAL A 95 -25.36 -6.94 0.19
C VAL A 95 -25.10 -6.49 1.63
N SER A 96 -23.88 -6.71 2.13
CA SER A 96 -23.43 -6.20 3.43
C SER A 96 -23.69 -4.70 3.63
N LEU A 97 -23.98 -4.32 4.88
CA LEU A 97 -24.26 -2.92 5.25
C LEU A 97 -23.10 -1.96 4.92
N ARG A 98 -21.85 -2.44 4.93
CA ARG A 98 -20.67 -1.63 4.62
C ARG A 98 -20.68 -1.17 3.17
N VAL A 99 -20.96 -2.09 2.24
CA VAL A 99 -21.05 -1.79 0.81
C VAL A 99 -22.27 -0.93 0.52
N ARG A 100 -23.42 -1.25 1.13
CA ARG A 100 -24.66 -0.46 0.98
C ARG A 100 -24.47 0.99 1.41
N ARG A 101 -23.82 1.21 2.56
CA ARG A 101 -23.45 2.56 3.05
C ARG A 101 -22.46 3.23 2.12
N GLY A 102 -21.47 2.51 1.60
CA GLY A 102 -20.52 3.00 0.60
C GLY A 102 -21.24 3.59 -0.62
N ILE A 103 -22.08 2.80 -1.28
CA ILE A 103 -22.85 3.21 -2.47
C ILE A 103 -23.81 4.37 -2.15
N GLN A 104 -24.40 4.38 -0.96
CA GLN A 104 -25.28 5.47 -0.50
C GLN A 104 -24.51 6.79 -0.28
N MET A 105 -23.29 6.74 0.26
CA MET A 105 -22.41 7.91 0.38
C MET A 105 -22.03 8.47 -1.00
N LEU A 106 -21.83 7.59 -1.99
CA LEU A 106 -21.60 7.97 -3.38
C LEU A 106 -22.85 8.48 -4.12
N ARG A 107 -24.02 8.40 -3.48
CA ARG A 107 -25.33 8.83 -4.00
C ARG A 107 -25.81 8.04 -5.22
N LEU A 108 -25.29 6.83 -5.42
CA LEU A 108 -25.63 5.95 -6.54
C LEU A 108 -26.90 5.11 -6.26
N ARG A 109 -28.06 5.77 -6.26
CA ARG A 109 -29.35 5.15 -5.90
C ARG A 109 -29.93 4.29 -7.02
N LYS A 110 -29.81 4.73 -8.27
CA LYS A 110 -30.34 4.06 -9.46
C LYS A 110 -29.24 3.25 -10.16
N ILE A 111 -29.61 2.22 -10.90
CA ILE A 111 -28.69 1.55 -11.84
C ILE A 111 -28.34 2.57 -12.94
N PHE A 112 -27.12 2.51 -13.45
CA PHE A 112 -26.58 3.46 -14.44
C PHE A 112 -26.59 4.93 -13.97
N SER A 113 -26.64 5.17 -12.66
CA SER A 113 -26.35 6.50 -12.13
C SER A 113 -24.85 6.71 -12.04
N GLY A 114 -24.41 7.95 -12.30
CA GLY A 114 -23.00 8.34 -12.29
C GLY A 114 -22.71 9.51 -11.34
N THR A 115 -21.55 9.49 -10.68
CA THR A 115 -21.04 10.61 -9.88
C THR A 115 -19.54 10.83 -10.07
N PHE A 116 -19.13 12.10 -9.99
CA PHE A 116 -17.72 12.49 -9.98
C PHE A 116 -17.20 12.54 -8.53
N ILE A 117 -16.02 11.97 -8.28
CA ILE A 117 -15.44 11.86 -6.94
C ILE A 117 -13.98 12.32 -6.97
N LYS A 118 -13.59 13.09 -5.95
CA LYS A 118 -12.19 13.42 -5.70
C LYS A 118 -11.46 12.17 -5.21
N LEU A 119 -10.42 11.77 -5.93
CA LEU A 119 -9.58 10.66 -5.52
C LEU A 119 -8.72 11.09 -4.34
N THR A 120 -9.00 10.48 -3.20
CA THR A 120 -8.17 10.51 -2.00
C THR A 120 -7.85 9.07 -1.61
N PRO A 121 -6.82 8.80 -0.78
CA PRO A 121 -6.53 7.45 -0.31
C PRO A 121 -7.76 6.79 0.38
N ALA A 122 -8.57 7.58 1.08
CA ALA A 122 -9.81 7.13 1.70
C ALA A 122 -10.89 6.79 0.65
N SER A 123 -11.09 7.66 -0.35
CA SER A 123 -12.00 7.41 -1.48
C SER A 123 -11.63 6.11 -2.20
N LEU A 124 -10.34 5.89 -2.46
CA LEU A 124 -9.84 4.73 -3.19
C LEU A 124 -10.09 3.42 -2.41
N LYS A 125 -9.89 3.43 -1.08
CA LYS A 125 -10.20 2.29 -0.21
C LYS A 125 -11.70 1.95 -0.22
N MET A 126 -12.55 2.98 -0.20
CA MET A 126 -13.99 2.83 -0.31
C MET A 126 -14.38 2.26 -1.68
N LEU A 127 -13.81 2.79 -2.78
CA LEU A 127 -14.08 2.34 -4.15
C LEU A 127 -13.74 0.87 -4.34
N ARG A 128 -12.61 0.38 -3.80
CA ARG A 128 -12.27 -1.05 -3.82
C ARG A 128 -13.28 -1.94 -3.10
N THR A 129 -13.92 -1.41 -2.04
CA THR A 129 -14.94 -2.17 -1.31
C THR A 129 -16.24 -2.31 -2.12
N VAL A 130 -16.56 -1.32 -2.96
CA VAL A 130 -17.77 -1.29 -3.80
C VAL A 130 -17.54 -1.71 -5.25
N GLU A 131 -16.29 -2.03 -5.60
CA GLU A 131 -15.81 -2.40 -6.94
C GLU A 131 -16.68 -3.47 -7.65
N PRO A 132 -17.21 -4.52 -6.97
CA PRO A 132 -18.06 -5.50 -7.64
C PRO A 132 -19.39 -4.95 -8.18
N TYR A 133 -19.87 -3.80 -7.66
CA TYR A 133 -21.17 -3.23 -8.02
C TYR A 133 -21.06 -1.98 -8.89
N VAL A 134 -19.85 -1.46 -9.04
CA VAL A 134 -19.57 -0.11 -9.51
C VAL A 134 -18.34 -0.12 -10.41
N ALA A 135 -18.48 0.34 -11.65
CA ALA A 135 -17.34 0.68 -12.48
C ALA A 135 -16.87 2.09 -12.18
N TRP A 136 -15.56 2.30 -12.21
CA TRP A 136 -15.00 3.63 -12.09
C TRP A 136 -13.71 3.77 -12.91
N GLY A 137 -13.44 4.99 -13.33
CA GLY A 137 -12.26 5.34 -14.12
C GLY A 137 -11.97 6.83 -14.10
N HIS A 138 -10.89 7.24 -14.76
CA HIS A 138 -10.51 8.65 -14.87
C HIS A 138 -11.13 9.25 -16.13
N PRO A 139 -11.98 10.28 -16.03
CA PRO A 139 -12.61 10.90 -17.19
C PRO A 139 -11.66 11.88 -17.90
N ASN A 140 -11.77 12.00 -19.23
CA ASN A 140 -11.11 13.04 -20.01
C ASN A 140 -11.92 14.35 -19.98
N LEU A 141 -11.29 15.51 -20.19
CA LEU A 141 -11.95 16.83 -20.22
C LEU A 141 -13.07 16.89 -21.28
N LYS A 142 -12.84 16.31 -22.47
CA LYS A 142 -13.86 16.20 -23.53
C LYS A 142 -15.08 15.43 -23.02
N SER A 143 -14.87 14.26 -22.43
CA SER A 143 -15.93 13.43 -21.86
C SER A 143 -16.68 14.13 -20.73
N ILE A 144 -15.99 14.88 -19.85
CA ILE A 144 -16.64 15.65 -18.78
C ILE A 144 -17.58 16.71 -19.38
N ARG A 145 -17.11 17.47 -20.37
CA ARG A 145 -17.90 18.52 -21.03
C ARG A 145 -19.14 17.94 -21.72
N GLU A 146 -18.95 16.91 -22.54
CA GLU A 146 -20.05 16.26 -23.25
C GLU A 146 -21.10 15.68 -22.29
N LEU A 147 -20.64 15.09 -21.19
CA LEU A 147 -21.51 14.46 -20.22
C LEU A 147 -22.32 15.52 -19.44
N ILE A 148 -21.68 16.61 -19.05
CA ILE A 148 -22.33 17.76 -18.42
C ILE A 148 -23.37 18.37 -19.36
N LEU A 149 -23.04 18.52 -20.64
CA LEU A 149 -23.95 19.10 -21.63
C LEU A 149 -25.15 18.18 -21.91
N LYS A 150 -24.92 16.88 -22.10
CA LYS A 150 -25.98 15.91 -22.45
C LYS A 150 -26.87 15.53 -21.27
N ARG A 151 -26.33 15.50 -20.05
CA ARG A 151 -26.98 14.86 -18.88
C ARG A 151 -26.94 15.71 -17.62
N GLY A 152 -26.43 16.93 -17.71
CA GLY A 152 -26.27 17.82 -16.56
C GLY A 152 -27.60 18.31 -16.00
N GLN A 153 -27.74 18.14 -14.69
CA GLN A 153 -28.88 18.63 -13.93
C GLN A 153 -28.34 19.38 -12.71
N ALA A 154 -28.89 20.55 -12.46
CA ALA A 154 -28.66 21.31 -11.24
C ALA A 154 -29.81 21.08 -10.25
N LYS A 155 -29.52 21.17 -8.95
CA LYS A 155 -30.56 21.13 -7.91
C LYS A 155 -30.84 22.56 -7.43
N ILE A 156 -31.89 23.16 -7.97
CA ILE A 156 -32.35 24.52 -7.62
C ILE A 156 -33.61 24.37 -6.75
N ASN A 157 -33.66 25.03 -5.59
CA ASN A 157 -34.82 25.00 -4.69
C ASN A 157 -35.35 23.58 -4.40
N LYS A 158 -34.41 22.63 -4.18
CA LYS A 158 -34.65 21.19 -3.97
C LYS A 158 -35.24 20.43 -5.18
N LYS A 159 -35.57 21.09 -6.28
CA LYS A 159 -36.00 20.48 -7.54
C LYS A 159 -34.80 20.26 -8.46
N ARG A 160 -34.93 19.35 -9.43
CA ARG A 160 -33.90 19.12 -10.45
C ARG A 160 -34.30 19.81 -11.74
N VAL A 161 -33.40 20.64 -12.27
CA VAL A 161 -33.61 21.42 -13.48
C VAL A 161 -32.47 21.09 -14.44
N PRO A 162 -32.74 20.78 -15.72
CA PRO A 162 -31.68 20.60 -16.72
C PRO A 162 -30.88 21.89 -16.89
N LEU A 163 -29.61 21.76 -17.24
CA LEU A 163 -28.76 22.90 -17.57
C LEU A 163 -28.91 23.26 -19.05
N THR A 164 -29.94 24.03 -19.36
CA THR A 164 -30.20 24.55 -20.73
C THR A 164 -29.52 25.88 -20.97
N ASP A 165 -29.61 26.81 -20.01
CA ASP A 165 -29.19 28.20 -20.21
C ASP A 165 -27.99 28.56 -19.33
N ASN A 166 -27.07 29.34 -19.90
CA ASN A 166 -25.90 29.85 -19.17
C ASN A 166 -26.30 30.80 -18.03
N THR A 167 -27.44 31.49 -18.14
CA THR A 167 -27.99 32.35 -17.08
C THR A 167 -28.28 31.57 -15.80
N LEU A 168 -28.81 30.34 -15.91
CA LEU A 168 -29.05 29.48 -14.74
C LEU A 168 -27.74 29.08 -14.05
N ILE A 169 -26.66 28.92 -14.81
CA ILE A 169 -25.33 28.64 -14.29
C ILE A 169 -24.79 29.88 -13.57
N GLU A 170 -24.98 31.06 -14.16
CA GLU A 170 -24.51 32.35 -13.64
C GLU A 170 -25.27 32.84 -12.39
N GLU A 171 -26.54 32.52 -12.26
CA GLU A 171 -27.31 32.92 -11.08
C GLU A 171 -27.08 31.98 -9.89
N HIS A 172 -26.95 30.67 -10.15
CA HIS A 172 -27.02 29.66 -9.10
C HIS A 172 -25.68 28.99 -8.79
N LEU A 173 -24.68 29.09 -9.68
CA LEU A 173 -23.40 28.39 -9.54
C LEU A 173 -22.19 29.33 -9.45
N VAL A 174 -22.36 30.66 -9.57
CA VAL A 174 -21.26 31.58 -9.98
C VAL A 174 -20.45 32.38 -8.95
N PRO A 175 -20.56 32.25 -7.62
CA PRO A 175 -19.48 32.80 -6.79
C PRO A 175 -18.09 32.19 -7.09
N THR A 176 -18.01 31.06 -7.82
CA THR A 176 -16.75 30.34 -8.07
C THR A 176 -16.57 29.69 -9.46
N VAL A 177 -17.48 29.88 -10.42
CA VAL A 177 -17.43 29.20 -11.75
C VAL A 177 -16.81 30.09 -12.85
N CYS A 178 -16.69 31.39 -12.64
CA CYS A 178 -16.05 32.31 -13.59
C CYS A 178 -14.53 32.35 -13.42
N LYS A 179 -13.82 31.35 -13.96
CA LYS A 179 -12.40 31.36 -14.40
C LYS A 179 -11.90 29.92 -14.54
N ASN A 180 -12.04 29.35 -15.74
CA ASN A 180 -11.19 28.28 -16.27
C ASN A 180 -11.14 26.92 -15.53
N ASN A 181 -12.03 26.58 -14.59
CA ASN A 181 -12.03 25.24 -13.96
C ASN A 181 -13.42 24.78 -13.48
N VAL A 182 -14.28 24.41 -14.43
CA VAL A 182 -15.55 23.68 -14.18
C VAL A 182 -15.32 22.38 -13.36
N THR A 183 -14.10 21.86 -13.38
CA THR A 183 -13.66 20.60 -12.75
C THR A 183 -13.54 20.65 -11.23
N LEU A 184 -13.31 21.83 -10.60
CA LEU A 184 -12.96 21.88 -9.17
C LEU A 184 -14.18 21.98 -8.22
N HIS A 185 -15.30 22.55 -8.67
CA HIS A 185 -16.48 22.77 -7.82
C HIS A 185 -17.54 21.66 -7.87
N LEU A 186 -17.49 20.78 -8.90
CA LEU A 186 -18.27 19.52 -8.94
C LEU A 186 -17.98 18.59 -7.74
N LEU A 187 -16.89 18.86 -7.00
CA LEU A 187 -16.39 18.05 -5.90
C LEU A 187 -16.86 18.49 -4.50
N SER A 188 -17.25 19.76 -4.28
CA SER A 188 -17.70 20.24 -2.96
C SER A 188 -19.21 20.12 -2.80
N THR A 189 -19.93 20.15 -3.91
CA THR A 189 -21.37 20.10 -3.93
C THR A 189 -21.83 19.10 -4.99
N ASN A 190 -22.12 17.86 -4.59
CA ASN A 190 -23.46 17.34 -4.36
C ASN A 190 -24.67 17.88 -5.20
N TYR A 191 -24.46 18.70 -6.23
CA TYR A 191 -25.44 19.33 -7.12
C TYR A 191 -25.56 18.59 -8.45
N PHE A 192 -24.53 17.86 -8.89
CA PHE A 192 -24.59 17.06 -10.12
C PHE A 192 -25.04 15.64 -9.82
N CYS A 193 -26.29 15.34 -10.16
CA CYS A 193 -26.81 13.99 -10.20
C CYS A 193 -27.01 13.64 -11.66
N LEU A 194 -26.10 12.85 -12.22
CA LEU A 194 -26.30 12.25 -13.54
C LEU A 194 -27.27 11.09 -13.34
N GLN A 195 -28.54 11.46 -13.19
CA GLN A 195 -29.66 10.54 -13.16
C GLN A 195 -30.39 10.64 -14.50
N GLY A 196 -29.65 10.35 -15.57
CA GLY A 196 -30.20 9.87 -16.82
C GLY A 196 -29.65 8.46 -17.02
N GLU A 197 -30.51 7.52 -17.40
CA GLU A 197 -30.12 6.15 -17.75
C GLU A 197 -28.95 6.21 -18.73
N VAL A 198 -27.77 5.69 -18.34
CA VAL A 198 -26.68 5.47 -19.31
C VAL A 198 -27.16 4.35 -20.21
N THR A 199 -27.82 4.75 -21.30
CA THR A 199 -28.24 3.87 -22.38
C THR A 199 -27.00 3.18 -22.94
N HIS A 200 -27.14 1.86 -23.09
CA HIS A 200 -26.10 0.95 -23.52
C HIS A 200 -25.88 1.09 -25.04
N GLU A 201 -25.37 2.23 -25.48
CA GLU A 201 -25.11 2.48 -26.90
C GLU A 201 -23.63 2.24 -27.21
N GLY A 202 -23.38 1.18 -27.98
CA GLY A 202 -22.15 0.96 -28.74
C GLY A 202 -21.01 0.27 -27.99
N ASP A 203 -20.80 -1.01 -28.32
CA ASP A 203 -19.68 -1.88 -27.95
C ASP A 203 -19.60 -2.33 -26.47
N GLY A 204 -19.73 -3.64 -26.28
CA GLY A 204 -19.73 -4.29 -24.97
C GLY A 204 -18.56 -3.88 -24.08
N PHE A 205 -18.85 -3.78 -22.78
CA PHE A 205 -17.86 -3.63 -21.71
C PHE A 205 -16.79 -4.73 -21.83
N SER A 206 -15.69 -4.45 -22.54
CA SER A 206 -14.59 -5.38 -22.66
C SER A 206 -13.76 -5.32 -21.37
N THR A 207 -13.78 -6.42 -20.62
CA THR A 207 -12.79 -6.68 -19.58
C THR A 207 -11.46 -6.93 -20.26
N VAL A 208 -10.49 -6.02 -20.10
CA VAL A 208 -9.13 -6.23 -20.62
C VAL A 208 -8.49 -7.36 -19.79
N PRO A 209 -8.05 -8.48 -20.39
CA PRO A 209 -7.61 -9.67 -19.64
C PRO A 209 -6.17 -9.58 -19.10
N SER A 210 -5.55 -8.39 -19.08
CA SER A 210 -4.21 -8.21 -18.54
C SER A 210 -4.27 -7.62 -17.13
N LEU A 211 -3.87 -8.43 -16.13
CA LEU A 211 -3.72 -8.10 -14.69
C LEU A 211 -4.96 -8.26 -13.79
N GLY A 212 -5.64 -9.41 -13.80
CA GLY A 212 -6.39 -9.93 -12.62
C GLY A 212 -7.31 -8.98 -11.84
N ARG A 213 -7.76 -7.89 -12.47
CA ARG A 213 -8.55 -6.80 -11.89
C ARG A 213 -9.57 -6.40 -12.93
N SER A 214 -10.83 -6.35 -12.51
CA SER A 214 -11.95 -5.89 -13.31
C SER A 214 -11.89 -4.37 -13.48
N HIS A 215 -10.91 -3.88 -14.24
CA HIS A 215 -10.93 -2.52 -14.75
C HIS A 215 -11.77 -2.51 -16.02
N ILE A 216 -12.99 -1.97 -15.92
CA ILE A 216 -13.77 -1.61 -17.10
C ILE A 216 -13.08 -0.40 -17.72
N ALA A 217 -12.54 -0.59 -18.93
CA ALA A 217 -12.07 0.50 -19.76
C ALA A 217 -13.31 1.30 -20.21
N ILE A 218 -13.53 2.47 -19.59
CA ILE A 218 -14.36 3.50 -20.23
C ILE A 218 -13.55 3.89 -21.46
N LYS A 219 -14.00 3.50 -22.66
CA LYS A 219 -13.37 3.79 -23.95
C LYS A 219 -13.24 5.31 -24.09
N CYS A 220 -12.13 5.86 -23.62
CA CYS A 220 -11.63 7.16 -24.03
C CYS A 220 -10.75 6.84 -25.23
N GLU A 221 -11.30 7.00 -26.44
CA GLU A 221 -10.46 7.11 -27.62
C GLU A 221 -9.44 8.21 -27.34
N GLN A 222 -8.19 7.80 -27.17
CA GLN A 222 -7.06 8.69 -27.24
C GLN A 222 -6.88 9.00 -28.72
N GLU A 223 -7.48 10.09 -29.18
CA GLU A 223 -6.96 10.76 -30.37
C GLU A 223 -5.56 11.26 -30.00
N VAL A 224 -4.57 10.47 -30.42
CA VAL A 224 -3.16 10.87 -30.47
C VAL A 224 -3.05 11.85 -31.64
N THR A 225 -2.81 13.12 -31.32
CA THR A 225 -2.23 14.11 -32.22
C THR A 225 -1.14 14.86 -31.47
#